data_AF-A0A7C5VRQ6-F1
#
_entry.id   AF-A0A7C5VRQ6-F1
#
_cell.length_a   1.000
_cell.length_b   1.000
_cell.length_c   1.000
_cell.angle_alpha   90.00
_cell.angle_beta   90.00
_cell.angle_gamma   90.00
#
_symmetry.space_group_name_H-M   'P 1'
#
loop_
_entity.id
_entity.type
_entity.pdbx_description
1 polymer ?
#
loop_
_entity_poly.entity_id
_entity_poly.type
_entity_poly.pdbx_seq_one_letter_code
_entity_poly.pdbx_strand_id
1 'polypeptide(L)'
;MVELNKPIVESILDENMNLAIILPKAVAKEPVFALYFFRVMRRFPLHRTYDSELEEIPAGQTVDFKIMGETALGEEPDILTVWEERPFRILHFAFGIRPSEIWLYRSIPAGTPQTGWGYKVEPPKVGDKRDYIPGLLSPYENPTVATECVLYQKLSIEIGLKNDAGRPIRPSLRILGAGYDTIQITNKNVIEGMLRQKPPCRFITVGGLRHFTWTVPEEWAAPTEVDKATIERILAGGS
;
A
#
# COMPACT_ATOMS: atom_id res chain seq x y z
N MET A 1 -6.23 -14.99 -8.62
CA MET A 1 -4.98 -14.89 -7.83
C MET A 1 -4.21 -13.69 -8.35
N VAL A 2 -3.80 -12.76 -7.49
CA VAL A 2 -3.05 -11.56 -7.91
C VAL A 2 -1.64 -11.97 -8.32
N GLU A 3 -1.26 -11.69 -9.56
CA GLU A 3 0.08 -11.96 -10.06
C GLU A 3 1.04 -10.90 -9.51
N LEU A 4 1.88 -11.27 -8.54
CA LEU A 4 2.76 -10.33 -7.83
C LEU A 4 3.79 -9.64 -8.73
N ASN A 5 4.20 -10.30 -9.81
CA ASN A 5 5.16 -9.78 -10.78
C ASN A 5 4.50 -8.84 -11.81
N LYS A 6 3.16 -8.71 -11.78
CA LYS A 6 2.44 -7.84 -12.69
C LYS A 6 2.87 -6.39 -12.47
N PRO A 7 3.18 -5.63 -13.53
CA PRO A 7 3.44 -4.20 -13.44
C PRO A 7 2.31 -3.43 -12.77
N ILE A 8 2.64 -2.48 -11.91
CA ILE A 8 1.62 -1.63 -11.26
C ILE A 8 0.81 -0.82 -12.28
N VAL A 9 1.42 -0.46 -13.40
CA VAL A 9 0.78 0.31 -14.47
C VAL A 9 -0.38 -0.43 -15.15
N GLU A 10 -0.42 -1.76 -15.05
CA GLU A 10 -1.53 -2.58 -15.54
C GLU A 10 -2.61 -2.81 -14.46
N SER A 11 -2.40 -2.22 -13.29
CA SER A 11 -3.23 -2.33 -12.10
C SER A 11 -3.86 -0.99 -11.68
N ILE A 12 -3.37 0.12 -12.20
CA ILE A 12 -4.01 1.42 -11.99
C ILE A 12 -5.43 1.46 -12.57
N LEU A 13 -6.29 2.22 -11.92
CA LEU A 13 -7.70 2.31 -12.25
C LEU A 13 -7.96 3.47 -13.21
N ASP A 14 -8.82 3.25 -14.19
CA ASP A 14 -9.32 4.32 -15.04
C ASP A 14 -10.42 5.13 -14.34
N GLU A 15 -10.69 6.31 -14.89
CA GLU A 15 -11.86 7.08 -14.50
C GLU A 15 -13.12 6.24 -14.67
N ASN A 16 -14.10 6.43 -13.81
CA ASN A 16 -15.31 5.62 -13.78
C ASN A 16 -15.10 4.13 -13.42
N MET A 17 -13.95 3.73 -12.89
CA MET A 17 -13.82 2.43 -12.22
C MET A 17 -14.22 2.53 -10.75
N ASN A 18 -14.61 1.38 -10.19
CA ASN A 18 -14.92 1.26 -8.76
C ASN A 18 -13.76 0.61 -8.03
N LEU A 19 -13.49 1.08 -6.82
CA LEU A 19 -12.53 0.47 -5.91
C LEU A 19 -13.12 0.33 -4.52
N ALA A 20 -12.62 -0.66 -3.79
CA ALA A 20 -12.90 -0.86 -2.38
C ALA A 20 -11.58 -0.97 -1.62
N ILE A 21 -11.45 -0.16 -0.57
CA ILE A 21 -10.35 -0.25 0.37
C ILE A 21 -10.76 -1.21 1.49
N ILE A 22 -9.94 -2.24 1.74
CA ILE A 22 -10.14 -3.22 2.80
C ILE A 22 -9.24 -2.85 3.99
N LEU A 23 -9.86 -2.62 5.14
CA LEU A 23 -9.19 -2.35 6.40
C LEU A 23 -9.52 -3.46 7.42
N PRO A 24 -8.53 -4.15 8.00
CA PRO A 24 -8.78 -5.13 9.05
C PRO A 24 -9.28 -4.41 10.32
N LYS A 25 -10.45 -4.81 10.84
CA LYS A 25 -11.03 -4.26 12.08
C LYS A 25 -10.77 -5.17 13.28
N ALA A 26 -11.04 -6.46 13.12
CA ALA A 26 -10.67 -7.50 14.07
C ALA A 26 -10.11 -8.67 13.27
N VAL A 27 -8.97 -9.24 13.67
CA VAL A 27 -8.36 -10.38 12.94
C VAL A 27 -8.17 -11.60 13.83
N ALA A 28 -8.76 -11.57 15.03
CA ALA A 28 -8.67 -12.64 16.01
C ALA A 28 -9.68 -13.77 15.68
N LYS A 29 -10.40 -14.30 16.68
CA LYS A 29 -11.26 -15.49 16.51
C LYS A 29 -12.36 -15.32 15.45
N GLU A 30 -12.92 -14.11 15.33
CA GLU A 30 -13.95 -13.77 14.33
C GLU A 30 -13.44 -12.57 13.52
N PRO A 31 -12.71 -12.82 12.41
CA PRO A 31 -12.17 -11.72 11.64
C PRO A 31 -13.27 -10.89 10.96
N VAL A 32 -13.22 -9.58 11.18
CA VAL A 32 -14.10 -8.56 10.62
C VAL A 32 -13.27 -7.55 9.86
N PHE A 33 -13.72 -7.22 8.65
CA PHE A 33 -13.06 -6.28 7.76
C PHE A 33 -14.00 -5.13 7.44
N ALA A 34 -13.50 -3.91 7.52
CA ALA A 34 -14.20 -2.70 7.14
C ALA A 34 -13.87 -2.35 5.68
N LEU A 35 -14.90 -2.21 4.85
CA LEU A 35 -14.77 -1.86 3.44
C LEU A 35 -15.32 -0.47 3.18
N TYR A 36 -14.53 0.36 2.51
CA TYR A 36 -14.95 1.65 1.98
C TYR A 36 -14.95 1.59 0.45
N PHE A 37 -16.09 1.90 -0.17
CA PHE A 37 -16.28 1.81 -1.61
C PHE A 37 -16.22 3.20 -2.24
N PHE A 38 -15.54 3.30 -3.37
CA PHE A 38 -15.34 4.57 -4.07
C PHE A 38 -15.49 4.40 -5.57
N ARG A 39 -15.91 5.50 -6.20
CA ARG A 39 -15.86 5.72 -7.65
C ARG A 39 -14.69 6.62 -7.96
N VAL A 40 -13.83 6.21 -8.91
CA VAL A 40 -12.78 7.09 -9.44
C VAL A 40 -13.44 8.15 -10.31
N MET A 41 -13.31 9.41 -9.93
CA MET A 41 -13.84 10.54 -10.69
C MET A 41 -12.78 11.15 -11.60
N ARG A 42 -11.54 11.25 -11.10
CA ARG A 42 -10.40 11.78 -11.84
C ARG A 42 -9.16 10.99 -11.51
N ARG A 43 -8.35 10.71 -12.53
CA ARG A 43 -7.02 10.10 -12.38
C ARG A 43 -5.92 11.10 -12.72
N PHE A 44 -4.83 11.07 -11.94
CA PHE A 44 -3.59 11.77 -12.28
C PHE A 44 -2.38 10.86 -12.07
N PRO A 45 -1.33 10.97 -12.90
CA PRO A 45 -0.15 10.14 -12.77
C PRO A 45 0.57 10.44 -11.45
N LEU A 46 1.00 9.40 -10.76
CA LEU A 46 1.93 9.50 -9.65
C LEU A 46 3.24 8.87 -10.11
N HIS A 47 4.24 9.72 -10.37
CA HIS A 47 5.56 9.29 -10.80
C HIS A 47 6.59 10.17 -10.11
N ARG A 48 7.41 9.57 -9.25
CA ARG A 48 8.51 10.23 -8.54
C ARG A 48 9.72 9.30 -8.47
N THR A 49 10.90 9.88 -8.48
CA THR A 49 12.17 9.19 -8.22
C THR A 49 12.71 9.69 -6.88
N TYR A 50 13.30 8.80 -6.11
CA TYR A 50 13.88 9.05 -4.80
C TYR A 50 15.28 8.45 -4.82
N ASP A 51 16.22 9.28 -5.26
CA ASP A 51 17.54 8.88 -5.73
C ASP A 51 18.61 9.59 -4.91
N SER A 52 18.69 10.92 -5.03
CA SER A 52 19.67 11.77 -4.32
C SER A 52 19.43 11.86 -2.82
N GLU A 53 18.19 11.62 -2.39
CA GLU A 53 17.71 11.75 -1.02
C GLU A 53 18.10 10.53 -0.16
N LEU A 54 18.59 9.46 -0.80
CA LEU A 54 19.06 8.25 -0.14
C LEU A 54 20.58 8.26 -0.01
N GLU A 55 21.05 8.04 1.21
CA GLU A 55 22.47 7.89 1.51
C GLU A 55 22.99 6.51 1.09
N GLU A 56 24.32 6.39 1.01
CA GLU A 56 24.95 5.09 0.81
C GLU A 56 24.79 4.21 2.06
N ILE A 57 24.31 2.99 1.87
CA ILE A 57 24.15 1.99 2.91
C ILE A 57 25.36 1.05 2.86
N PRO A 58 26.17 0.94 3.92
CA PRO A 58 27.29 0.01 3.94
C PRO A 58 26.84 -1.46 3.78
N ALA A 59 27.76 -2.33 3.40
CA ALA A 59 27.48 -3.74 3.19
C ALA A 59 26.85 -4.39 4.45
N GLY A 60 25.73 -5.08 4.27
CA GLY A 60 25.00 -5.76 5.36
C GLY A 60 24.27 -4.84 6.35
N GLN A 61 24.33 -3.52 6.16
CA GLN A 61 23.67 -2.56 7.06
C GLN A 61 22.21 -2.31 6.68
N THR A 62 21.49 -1.74 7.63
CA THR A 62 20.06 -1.41 7.55
C THR A 62 19.84 0.08 7.75
N VAL A 63 18.76 0.58 7.16
CA VAL A 63 18.15 1.87 7.45
C VAL A 63 16.78 1.59 8.03
N ASP A 64 16.54 2.02 9.26
CA ASP A 64 15.28 1.84 9.95
C ASP A 64 14.11 2.54 9.24
N PHE A 65 12.89 2.19 9.66
CA PHE A 65 11.67 2.77 9.13
C PHE A 65 11.66 4.30 9.28
N LYS A 66 11.58 4.98 8.14
CA LYS A 66 11.53 6.44 8.04
C LYS A 66 10.53 6.88 6.98
N ILE A 67 9.97 8.07 7.16
CA ILE A 67 9.17 8.75 6.15
C ILE A 67 10.02 9.17 4.95
N MET A 68 9.38 9.39 3.80
CA MET A 68 10.05 9.84 2.60
C MET A 68 10.04 11.37 2.51
N GLY A 69 11.00 12.02 3.17
CA GLY A 69 11.13 13.47 3.16
C GLY A 69 11.52 14.04 1.82
N GLU A 70 11.16 15.29 1.55
CA GLU A 70 11.48 15.98 0.29
C GLU A 70 12.99 16.07 -0.01
N THR A 71 13.81 16.25 1.03
CA THR A 71 15.27 16.45 0.92
C THR A 71 16.09 15.24 1.33
N ALA A 72 15.63 14.50 2.34
CA ALA A 72 16.30 13.30 2.83
C ALA A 72 15.32 12.35 3.52
N LEU A 73 15.72 11.09 3.64
CA LEU A 73 14.92 10.07 4.29
C LEU A 73 14.78 10.35 5.80
N GLY A 74 13.54 10.46 6.27
CA GLY A 74 13.19 10.80 7.66
C GLY A 74 13.04 12.29 7.95
N GLU A 75 13.18 13.16 6.94
CA GLU A 75 12.89 14.59 7.07
C GLU A 75 11.45 14.91 6.68
N GLU A 76 10.91 16.01 7.20
CA GLU A 76 9.63 16.56 6.75
C GLU A 76 9.88 17.67 5.71
N PRO A 77 8.96 17.90 4.75
CA PRO A 77 7.66 17.26 4.61
C PRO A 77 7.73 15.87 3.91
N ASP A 78 6.87 14.93 4.33
CA ASP A 78 6.70 13.65 3.63
C ASP A 78 6.07 13.85 2.23
N ILE A 79 6.78 13.39 1.20
CA ILE A 79 6.39 13.49 -0.21
C ILE A 79 5.13 12.68 -0.56
N LEU A 80 4.74 11.73 0.29
CA LEU A 80 3.57 10.87 0.12
C LEU A 80 2.33 11.35 0.89
N THR A 81 2.44 12.48 1.59
CA THR A 81 1.34 13.06 2.36
C THR A 81 0.14 13.38 1.47
N VAL A 82 -1.03 12.85 1.86
CA VAL A 82 -2.33 13.29 1.33
C VAL A 82 -2.87 14.41 2.19
N TRP A 83 -2.94 15.59 1.60
CA TRP A 83 -3.32 16.85 2.23
C TRP A 83 -4.75 16.80 2.79
N GLU A 84 -4.97 17.48 3.91
CA GLU A 84 -6.25 17.49 4.63
C GLU A 84 -7.40 18.04 3.79
N GLU A 85 -7.13 19.02 2.92
CA GLU A 85 -8.12 19.62 2.03
C GLU A 85 -8.60 18.67 0.92
N ARG A 86 -8.06 17.44 0.87
CA ARG A 86 -8.38 16.42 -0.13
C ARG A 86 -8.74 15.07 0.53
N PRO A 87 -9.80 15.02 1.37
CA PRO A 87 -10.15 13.82 2.14
C PRO A 87 -10.58 12.63 1.26
N PHE A 88 -11.03 12.87 0.03
CA PHE A 88 -11.41 11.82 -0.93
C PHE A 88 -10.32 11.50 -1.96
N ARG A 89 -9.07 11.92 -1.69
CA ARG A 89 -7.93 11.57 -2.52
C ARG A 89 -7.29 10.28 -2.04
N ILE A 90 -7.08 9.38 -2.97
CA ILE A 90 -6.43 8.08 -2.74
C ILE A 90 -5.23 7.97 -3.66
N LEU A 91 -4.04 7.72 -3.11
CA LEU A 91 -2.84 7.37 -3.88
C LEU A 91 -2.77 5.85 -3.99
N HIS A 92 -2.50 5.33 -5.17
CA HIS A 92 -2.35 3.91 -5.45
C HIS A 92 -1.12 3.69 -6.33
N PHE A 93 -0.08 3.10 -5.76
CA PHE A 93 1.24 3.06 -6.38
C PHE A 93 2.07 1.87 -5.91
N ALA A 94 3.23 1.70 -6.51
CA ALA A 94 4.23 0.71 -6.16
C ALA A 94 5.62 1.35 -6.13
N PHE A 95 6.56 0.68 -5.45
CA PHE A 95 7.96 1.05 -5.36
C PHE A 95 8.82 0.16 -6.26
N GLY A 96 9.50 0.77 -7.22
CA GLY A 96 10.60 0.14 -7.94
C GLY A 96 11.90 0.37 -7.20
N ILE A 97 12.76 -0.64 -7.14
CA ILE A 97 14.00 -0.60 -6.36
C ILE A 97 15.19 -0.85 -7.28
N ARG A 98 16.26 -0.06 -7.14
CA ARG A 98 17.59 -0.38 -7.66
C ARG A 98 18.67 -0.07 -6.62
N PRO A 99 19.79 -0.80 -6.64
CA PRO A 99 19.99 -2.07 -7.37
C PRO A 99 19.17 -3.21 -6.72
N SER A 100 19.12 -4.38 -7.39
CA SER A 100 18.27 -5.51 -7.00
C SER A 100 18.55 -6.12 -5.63
N GLU A 101 19.77 -5.90 -5.11
CA GLU A 101 20.26 -6.39 -3.82
C GLU A 101 19.72 -5.60 -2.63
N ILE A 102 19.03 -4.48 -2.87
CA ILE A 102 18.36 -3.73 -1.83
C ILE A 102 17.03 -4.41 -1.50
N TRP A 103 16.81 -4.65 -0.22
CA TRP A 103 15.56 -5.15 0.30
C TRP A 103 14.76 -3.99 0.87
N LEU A 104 13.52 -3.84 0.39
CA LEU A 104 12.57 -2.83 0.86
C LEU A 104 11.61 -3.43 1.89
N TYR A 105 11.42 -2.70 2.98
CA TYR A 105 10.42 -2.96 4.00
C TYR A 105 9.43 -1.81 4.04
N ARG A 106 8.16 -2.09 4.39
CA ARG A 106 7.09 -1.08 4.48
C ARG A 106 6.37 -1.18 5.82
N SER A 107 6.07 -0.03 6.40
CA SER A 107 5.25 0.11 7.61
C SER A 107 4.05 0.98 7.25
N ILE A 108 2.85 0.38 7.22
CA ILE A 108 1.59 1.03 6.82
C ILE A 108 0.49 0.60 7.80
N PRO A 109 -0.04 1.48 8.67
CA PRO A 109 0.41 2.85 8.93
C PRO A 109 1.86 2.89 9.47
N ALA A 110 2.48 4.07 9.46
CA ALA A 110 3.77 4.29 10.13
C ALA A 110 3.77 3.77 11.58
N GLY A 111 4.92 3.27 12.04
CA GLY A 111 5.03 2.62 13.35
C GLY A 111 4.34 1.26 13.47
N THR A 112 3.67 0.76 12.42
CA THR A 112 3.11 -0.59 12.39
C THR A 112 3.71 -1.41 11.24
N PRO A 113 4.88 -2.04 11.46
CA PRO A 113 5.44 -2.96 10.49
C PRO A 113 4.47 -4.12 10.22
N GLN A 114 4.16 -4.35 8.94
CA GLN A 114 3.14 -5.31 8.51
C GLN A 114 3.77 -6.60 7.97
N THR A 115 3.16 -7.74 8.31
CA THR A 115 3.51 -9.05 7.74
C THR A 115 2.40 -9.57 6.83
N GLY A 116 2.74 -10.52 5.97
CA GLY A 116 1.75 -11.48 5.48
C GLY A 116 1.10 -12.23 6.67
N TRP A 117 -0.23 -12.19 6.77
CA TRP A 117 -1.10 -13.14 7.49
C TRP A 117 -0.63 -13.66 8.88
N GLY A 118 -0.12 -12.81 9.77
CA GLY A 118 0.40 -13.24 11.07
C GLY A 118 -0.25 -12.53 12.27
N TYR A 119 -1.10 -13.22 13.04
CA TYR A 119 -1.68 -12.69 14.29
C TYR A 119 -0.74 -12.80 15.51
N LYS A 120 0.38 -13.53 15.38
CA LYS A 120 1.35 -13.83 16.46
C LYS A 120 2.80 -13.46 16.12
N VAL A 121 3.03 -12.83 14.97
CA VAL A 121 4.38 -12.51 14.52
C VAL A 121 4.73 -11.12 15.05
N GLU A 122 5.90 -10.98 15.67
CA GLU A 122 6.44 -9.66 16.02
C GLU A 122 6.40 -8.74 14.78
N PRO A 123 6.17 -7.42 14.94
CA PRO A 123 6.30 -6.50 13.82
C PRO A 123 7.67 -6.68 13.16
N PRO A 124 7.74 -6.88 11.83
CA PRO A 124 8.98 -7.10 11.14
C PRO A 124 9.92 -5.91 11.36
N LYS A 125 11.17 -6.22 11.68
CA LYS A 125 12.24 -5.25 11.80
C LYS A 125 13.03 -5.25 10.49
N VAL A 126 13.61 -4.11 10.15
CA VAL A 126 14.51 -4.06 9.00
C VAL A 126 15.67 -5.02 9.25
N GLY A 127 15.94 -5.90 8.27
CA GLY A 127 16.88 -7.01 8.44
C GLY A 127 16.22 -8.39 8.56
N ASP A 128 14.94 -8.45 8.92
CA ASP A 128 14.21 -9.71 9.02
C ASP A 128 14.14 -10.40 7.65
N LYS A 129 14.28 -11.73 7.65
CA LYS A 129 14.18 -12.57 6.44
C LYS A 129 12.74 -12.77 5.97
N ARG A 130 11.80 -12.02 6.52
CA ARG A 130 10.36 -12.10 6.24
C ARG A 130 9.88 -10.71 5.84
N ASP A 131 8.87 -10.68 4.96
CA ASP A 131 8.15 -9.46 4.58
C ASP A 131 9.00 -8.33 3.98
N TYR A 132 10.16 -8.70 3.43
CA TYR A 132 10.96 -7.81 2.58
C TYR A 132 10.62 -8.03 1.12
N ILE A 133 10.83 -6.99 0.32
CA ILE A 133 10.64 -7.03 -1.12
C ILE A 133 11.99 -6.73 -1.77
N PRO A 134 12.65 -7.74 -2.38
CA PRO A 134 13.91 -7.51 -3.07
C PRO A 134 13.66 -6.74 -4.37
N GLY A 135 14.65 -5.97 -4.83
CA GLY A 135 14.49 -5.21 -6.07
C GLY A 135 14.27 -6.07 -7.32
N LEU A 136 14.61 -7.36 -7.30
CA LEU A 136 14.23 -8.28 -8.38
C LEU A 136 12.71 -8.49 -8.48
N LEU A 137 12.00 -8.46 -7.35
CA LEU A 137 10.54 -8.67 -7.30
C LEU A 137 9.78 -7.41 -7.73
N SER A 138 10.35 -6.23 -7.50
CA SER A 138 9.80 -4.93 -7.95
C SER A 138 10.92 -4.04 -8.51
N PRO A 139 11.34 -4.26 -9.76
CA PRO A 139 12.45 -3.53 -10.38
C PRO A 139 12.18 -2.03 -10.51
N TYR A 140 13.24 -1.22 -10.43
CA TYR A 140 13.15 0.25 -10.56
C TYR A 140 12.39 0.72 -11.80
N GLU A 141 12.66 0.13 -12.98
CA GLU A 141 12.03 0.56 -14.23
C GLU A 141 10.58 0.11 -14.35
N ASN A 142 10.20 -0.99 -13.68
CA ASN A 142 8.87 -1.55 -13.79
C ASN A 142 8.38 -2.06 -12.42
N PRO A 143 7.99 -1.15 -11.53
CA PRO A 143 7.46 -1.50 -10.21
C PRO A 143 6.27 -2.46 -10.34
N THR A 144 6.22 -3.47 -9.49
CA THR A 144 5.20 -4.54 -9.56
C THR A 144 4.20 -4.44 -8.42
N VAL A 145 3.10 -5.19 -8.54
CA VAL A 145 2.06 -5.30 -7.51
C VAL A 145 2.61 -5.84 -6.18
N ALA A 146 3.77 -6.48 -6.16
CA ALA A 146 4.42 -6.90 -4.91
C ALA A 146 4.66 -5.74 -3.92
N THR A 147 4.92 -4.53 -4.43
CA THR A 147 5.07 -3.31 -3.62
C THR A 147 3.84 -2.40 -3.69
N GLU A 148 2.68 -2.91 -4.12
CA GLU A 148 1.44 -2.15 -4.20
C GLU A 148 1.06 -1.58 -2.83
N CYS A 149 0.81 -0.28 -2.82
CA CYS A 149 0.43 0.54 -1.68
C CYS A 149 -0.81 1.34 -2.03
N VAL A 150 -1.65 1.57 -1.02
CA VAL A 150 -2.72 2.57 -1.08
C VAL A 150 -2.56 3.51 0.11
N LEU A 151 -2.64 4.81 -0.16
CA LEU A 151 -2.61 5.87 0.85
C LEU A 151 -3.82 6.79 0.70
N TYR A 152 -4.31 7.30 1.82
CA TYR A 152 -5.40 8.26 1.90
C TYR A 152 -5.14 9.22 3.06
N GLN A 153 -5.95 10.26 3.22
CA GLN A 153 -5.77 11.25 4.29
C GLN A 153 -5.86 10.59 5.68
N LYS A 154 -4.88 10.87 6.56
CA LYS A 154 -4.62 10.19 7.86
C LYS A 154 -3.91 8.83 7.80
N LEU A 155 -3.49 8.35 6.63
CA LEU A 155 -2.62 7.18 6.51
C LEU A 155 -1.20 7.61 6.14
N SER A 156 -0.22 7.11 6.88
CA SER A 156 1.20 7.33 6.64
C SER A 156 1.91 6.03 6.24
N ILE A 157 3.06 6.16 5.61
CA ILE A 157 3.95 5.05 5.28
C ILE A 157 5.37 5.39 5.72
N GLU A 158 6.05 4.42 6.30
CA GLU A 158 7.50 4.46 6.44
C GLU A 158 8.12 3.34 5.61
N ILE A 159 9.32 3.61 5.10
CA ILE A 159 10.13 2.62 4.41
C ILE A 159 11.38 2.30 5.21
N GLY A 160 11.76 1.03 5.20
CA GLY A 160 13.03 0.55 5.72
C GLY A 160 13.83 -0.11 4.60
N LEU A 161 15.15 -0.04 4.68
CA LEU A 161 16.03 -0.57 3.63
C LEU A 161 17.12 -1.45 4.24
N LYS A 162 17.47 -2.54 3.57
CA LYS A 162 18.66 -3.33 3.90
C LYS A 162 19.52 -3.50 2.65
N ASN A 163 20.82 -3.28 2.81
CA ASN A 163 21.80 -3.66 1.81
C ASN A 163 22.22 -5.12 2.02
N ASP A 164 21.73 -6.03 1.18
CA ASP A 164 22.09 -7.45 1.24
C ASP A 164 23.36 -7.79 0.44
N ALA A 165 24.00 -6.80 -0.19
CA ALA A 165 25.24 -7.00 -0.93
C ALA A 165 26.49 -6.95 -0.03
N GLY A 166 27.58 -7.55 -0.52
CA GLY A 166 28.91 -7.45 0.10
C GLY A 166 29.66 -6.15 -0.17
N ARG A 167 28.99 -5.09 -0.65
CA ARG A 167 29.57 -3.79 -0.97
C ARG A 167 28.63 -2.66 -0.57
N PRO A 168 29.12 -1.44 -0.28
CA PRO A 168 28.28 -0.27 -0.10
C PRO A 168 27.42 0.00 -1.33
N ILE A 169 26.16 0.39 -1.12
CA ILE A 169 25.19 0.68 -2.18
C ILE A 169 24.42 1.94 -1.80
N ARG A 170 24.38 2.92 -2.72
CA ARG A 170 23.36 3.97 -2.69
C ARG A 170 22.11 3.48 -3.44
N PRO A 171 21.00 3.21 -2.74
CA PRO A 171 19.76 2.78 -3.39
C PRO A 171 19.14 3.92 -4.20
N SER A 172 18.23 3.56 -5.10
CA SER A 172 17.26 4.48 -5.67
C SER A 172 15.89 3.82 -5.71
N LEU A 173 14.86 4.60 -5.40
CA LEU A 173 13.48 4.15 -5.41
C LEU A 173 12.69 4.92 -6.46
N ARG A 174 11.81 4.22 -7.17
CA ARG A 174 10.84 4.83 -8.08
C ARG A 174 9.45 4.60 -7.54
N ILE A 175 8.70 5.67 -7.35
CA ILE A 175 7.30 5.62 -6.97
C ILE A 175 6.49 5.75 -8.26
N LEU A 176 5.74 4.71 -8.62
CA LEU A 176 4.95 4.69 -9.84
C LEU A 176 3.52 4.22 -9.57
N GLY A 177 2.55 4.96 -10.09
CA GLY A 177 1.13 4.63 -9.97
C GLY A 177 0.24 5.78 -10.39
N ALA A 178 -0.86 5.95 -9.67
CA ALA A 178 -1.81 7.03 -9.89
C ALA A 178 -2.40 7.53 -8.57
N GLY A 179 -2.75 8.81 -8.56
CA GLY A 179 -3.67 9.33 -7.57
C GLY A 179 -5.07 9.47 -8.17
N TYR A 180 -6.07 9.29 -7.31
CA TYR A 180 -7.48 9.35 -7.66
C TYR A 180 -8.17 10.39 -6.80
N ASP A 181 -8.91 11.30 -7.43
CA ASP A 181 -9.98 12.01 -6.74
C ASP A 181 -11.24 11.15 -6.86
N THR A 182 -11.86 10.85 -5.72
CA THR A 182 -12.93 9.86 -5.64
C THR A 182 -14.20 10.41 -5.02
N ILE A 183 -15.30 9.68 -5.20
CA ILE A 183 -16.53 9.88 -4.44
C ILE A 183 -16.88 8.56 -3.76
N GLN A 184 -17.21 8.62 -2.48
CA GLN A 184 -17.60 7.44 -1.73
C GLN A 184 -18.99 6.94 -2.18
N ILE A 185 -19.11 5.63 -2.31
CA ILE A 185 -20.35 4.93 -2.64
C ILE A 185 -20.95 4.40 -1.35
N THR A 186 -22.15 4.87 -1.01
CA THR A 186 -22.87 4.50 0.23
C THR A 186 -24.18 3.76 -0.03
N ASN A 187 -24.59 3.64 -1.30
CA ASN A 187 -25.82 2.93 -1.67
C ASN A 187 -25.63 1.41 -1.46
N LYS A 188 -26.38 0.84 -0.52
CA LYS A 188 -26.30 -0.58 -0.15
C LYS A 188 -26.52 -1.53 -1.32
N ASN A 189 -27.48 -1.26 -2.21
CA ASN A 189 -27.76 -2.12 -3.36
C ASN A 189 -26.57 -2.16 -4.33
N VAL A 190 -25.92 -1.01 -4.53
CA VAL A 190 -24.71 -0.92 -5.37
C VAL A 190 -23.55 -1.67 -4.71
N ILE A 191 -23.35 -1.49 -3.40
CA ILE A 191 -22.30 -2.17 -2.63
C ILE A 191 -22.49 -3.69 -2.66
N GLU A 192 -23.70 -4.19 -2.42
CA GLU A 192 -24.01 -5.62 -2.53
C GLU A 192 -23.73 -6.16 -3.94
N GLY A 193 -24.03 -5.35 -4.97
CA GLY A 193 -23.63 -5.64 -6.33
C GLY A 193 -22.11 -5.76 -6.49
N MET A 194 -21.34 -4.80 -5.97
CA MET A 194 -19.87 -4.81 -6.03
C MET A 194 -19.25 -5.99 -5.28
N LEU A 195 -19.81 -6.38 -4.13
CA LEU A 195 -19.39 -7.57 -3.38
C LEU A 195 -19.62 -8.87 -4.18
N ARG A 196 -20.53 -8.86 -5.15
CA ARG A 196 -20.79 -9.93 -6.13
C ARG A 196 -20.08 -9.68 -7.47
N GLN A 197 -19.16 -8.71 -7.55
CA GLN A 197 -18.44 -8.28 -8.75
C GLN A 197 -19.36 -7.76 -9.89
N LYS A 198 -20.54 -7.22 -9.56
CA LYS A 198 -21.52 -6.66 -10.50
C LYS A 198 -22.15 -5.36 -9.94
N PRO A 199 -21.59 -4.17 -10.22
CA PRO A 199 -20.55 -3.88 -11.20
C PRO A 199 -19.14 -4.30 -10.73
N PRO A 200 -18.16 -4.42 -11.64
CA PRO A 200 -16.78 -4.73 -11.27
C PRO A 200 -16.21 -3.73 -10.25
N CYS A 201 -15.43 -4.24 -9.30
CA CYS A 201 -14.79 -3.45 -8.27
C CYS A 201 -13.39 -4.01 -7.95
N ARG A 202 -12.38 -3.14 -7.93
CA ARG A 202 -11.03 -3.53 -7.50
C ARG A 202 -10.93 -3.45 -5.98
N PHE A 203 -10.57 -4.53 -5.34
CA PHE A 203 -10.38 -4.60 -3.90
C PHE A 203 -8.89 -4.49 -3.56
N ILE A 204 -8.53 -3.55 -2.69
CA ILE A 204 -7.14 -3.27 -2.30
C ILE A 204 -7.05 -3.28 -0.77
N THR A 205 -6.12 -4.05 -0.21
CA THR A 205 -5.89 -4.12 1.24
C THR A 205 -4.94 -3.02 1.71
N VAL A 206 -5.27 -2.33 2.79
CA VAL A 206 -4.37 -1.35 3.43
C VAL A 206 -3.46 -2.07 4.41
N GLY A 207 -2.14 -1.95 4.24
CA GLY A 207 -1.19 -2.53 5.20
C GLY A 207 -1.30 -4.06 5.33
N GLY A 208 -1.85 -4.75 4.34
CA GLY A 208 -2.13 -6.18 4.42
C GLY A 208 -3.35 -6.51 5.29
N LEU A 209 -3.29 -7.63 6.01
CA LEU A 209 -4.45 -8.19 6.74
C LEU A 209 -4.18 -8.39 8.24
N ARG A 210 -3.10 -7.80 8.77
CA ARG A 210 -2.83 -7.79 10.22
C ARG A 210 -3.66 -6.68 10.87
N HIS A 211 -4.05 -6.88 12.13
CA HIS A 211 -4.79 -5.85 12.86
C HIS A 211 -3.88 -4.68 13.23
N PHE A 212 -4.34 -3.48 12.91
CA PHE A 212 -3.76 -2.22 13.31
C PHE A 212 -4.87 -1.22 13.60
N THR A 213 -4.58 -0.23 14.44
CA THR A 213 -5.47 0.91 14.62
C THR A 213 -5.33 1.81 13.42
N TRP A 214 -6.45 2.18 12.82
CA TRP A 214 -6.49 3.10 11.70
C TRP A 214 -7.54 4.18 11.94
N THR A 215 -7.28 5.32 11.32
CA THR A 215 -8.22 6.43 11.25
C THR A 215 -8.54 6.66 9.78
N VAL A 216 -9.77 7.10 9.50
CA VAL A 216 -10.20 7.55 8.18
C VAL A 216 -10.58 9.03 8.24
N PRO A 217 -10.65 9.72 7.09
CA PRO A 217 -11.19 11.08 7.02
C PRO A 217 -12.59 11.14 7.63
N GLU A 218 -12.91 12.22 8.32
CA GLU A 218 -14.20 12.37 9.03
C GLU A 218 -15.38 12.50 8.06
N GLU A 219 -15.07 12.95 6.84
CA GLU A 219 -16.00 13.10 5.73
C GLU A 219 -16.42 11.75 5.14
N TRP A 220 -15.68 10.67 5.43
CA TRP A 220 -16.06 9.34 4.96
C TRP A 220 -17.23 8.81 5.77
N ALA A 221 -18.28 8.38 5.07
CA ALA A 221 -19.38 7.66 5.65
C ALA A 221 -18.92 6.30 6.20
N ALA A 222 -19.70 5.75 7.13
CA ALA A 222 -19.40 4.49 7.81
C ALA A 222 -19.09 3.33 6.81
N PRO A 223 -18.16 2.44 7.16
CA PRO A 223 -17.79 1.32 6.30
C PRO A 223 -18.89 0.25 6.22
N THR A 224 -18.78 -0.60 5.21
CA THR A 224 -19.49 -1.88 5.19
C THR A 224 -18.61 -2.93 5.86
N GLU A 225 -19.10 -3.54 6.94
CA GLU A 225 -18.38 -4.60 7.62
C GLU A 225 -18.71 -5.97 7.02
N VAL A 226 -17.68 -6.78 6.78
CA VAL A 226 -17.82 -8.13 6.22
C VAL A 226 -16.98 -9.13 7.00
N ASP A 227 -17.38 -10.40 6.91
CA ASP A 227 -16.68 -11.51 7.56
C ASP A 227 -15.49 -12.03 6.73
N LYS A 228 -14.73 -12.93 7.35
CA LYS A 228 -13.62 -13.64 6.71
C LYS A 228 -14.04 -14.34 5.42
N ALA A 229 -15.16 -15.06 5.42
CA ALA A 229 -15.62 -15.83 4.27
C ALA A 229 -15.89 -14.94 3.05
N THR A 230 -16.46 -13.76 3.28
CA THR A 230 -16.70 -12.75 2.24
C THR A 230 -15.39 -12.21 1.67
N ILE A 231 -14.41 -11.87 2.51
CA ILE A 231 -13.08 -11.43 2.04
C ILE A 231 -12.36 -12.52 1.25
N GLU A 232 -12.35 -13.76 1.76
CA GLU A 232 -11.69 -14.87 1.07
C GLU A 232 -12.29 -15.11 -0.31
N ARG A 233 -13.63 -15.05 -0.44
CA ARG A 233 -14.33 -15.12 -1.73
C ARG A 233 -13.88 -14.00 -2.67
N ILE A 234 -13.85 -12.76 -2.18
CA ILE A 234 -13.48 -11.58 -2.97
C ILE A 234 -12.02 -11.69 -3.46
N LEU A 235 -11.08 -12.04 -2.57
CA LEU A 235 -9.65 -12.13 -2.89
C LEU A 235 -9.31 -13.34 -3.76
N ALA A 236 -10.10 -14.43 -3.67
CA ALA A 236 -9.99 -15.55 -4.59
C ALA A 236 -10.44 -15.20 -6.02
N GLY A 237 -11.13 -14.07 -6.22
CA GLY A 237 -11.74 -13.69 -7.49
C GLY A 237 -13.06 -14.44 -7.77
N GLY A 238 -13.69 -14.98 -6.72
CA GLY A 238 -14.91 -15.79 -6.85
C GLY A 238 -16.18 -14.94 -6.88
N SER A 239 -17.00 -15.16 -7.91
CA SER A 239 -18.44 -14.87 -7.91
C SER A 239 -19.22 -16.03 -7.32
#